data_AF-A0A1H2IU79-F1
#
_entry.id   AF-A0A1H2IU79-F1
#
_cell.length_a   1.000
_cell.length_b   1.000
_cell.length_c   1.000
_cell.angle_alpha   90.00
_cell.angle_beta   90.00
_cell.angle_gamma   90.00
#
_symmetry.space_group_name_H-M   'P 1'
#
loop_
_entity.id
_entity.type
_entity.pdbx_description
1 polymer ?
#
loop_
_entity_poly.entity_id
_entity_poly.type
_entity_poly.pdbx_seq_one_letter_code
_entity_poly.pdbx_strand_id
1 'polypeptide(L)'
;MTGVESRNAGCPVKWCDETGTHAVHRKYLASVPGAIRGAGLVGVNLAQRKQPRASVCVELTVTTPWASTAGHLFAAASVPEIAAALTEAAERATELDAARHRNGE
;
A
#
# COMPACT_ATOMS: atom_id res chain seq x y z
N MET A 1 -9.86 -13.00 24.06
CA MET A 1 -8.87 -13.29 23.01
C MET A 1 -7.90 -12.12 22.97
N THR A 2 -6.85 -12.20 23.78
CA THR A 2 -5.86 -11.14 24.02
C THR A 2 -4.72 -11.31 23.02
N GLY A 3 -4.50 -10.31 22.16
CA GLY A 3 -3.49 -10.37 21.11
C GLY A 3 -3.27 -9.03 20.40
N VAL A 4 -3.36 -7.92 21.13
CA VAL A 4 -2.84 -6.61 20.71
C VAL A 4 -1.63 -6.26 21.59
N GLU A 5 -0.84 -7.28 21.97
CA GLU A 5 0.41 -7.05 22.66
C GLU A 5 1.55 -7.05 21.64
N SER A 6 1.96 -5.82 21.34
CA SER A 6 3.30 -5.44 20.87
C SER A 6 3.67 -5.65 19.40
N ARG A 7 2.86 -5.13 18.48
CA ARG A 7 3.34 -4.85 17.09
C ARG A 7 4.48 -3.82 17.04
N ASN A 8 4.90 -3.25 18.18
CA ASN A 8 5.89 -2.20 18.27
C ASN A 8 7.03 -2.53 19.25
N ALA A 9 7.19 -3.79 19.68
CA ALA A 9 8.28 -4.20 20.58
C ALA A 9 9.64 -3.91 19.93
N GLY A 10 10.25 -2.77 20.28
CA GLY A 10 11.59 -2.38 19.85
C GLY A 10 11.66 -1.11 18.98
N CYS A 11 10.54 -0.57 18.49
CA CYS A 11 10.54 0.68 17.74
C CYS A 11 10.15 1.89 18.62
N PRO A 12 10.96 2.96 18.72
CA PRO A 12 10.56 4.17 19.45
C PRO A 12 9.45 4.97 18.73
N VAL A 13 9.20 4.69 17.45
CA VAL A 13 8.17 5.36 16.66
C VAL A 13 6.82 4.69 16.92
N LYS A 14 5.93 5.38 17.66
CA LYS A 14 4.65 4.81 18.13
C LYS A 14 3.69 4.33 17.05
N TRP A 15 3.78 4.89 15.84
CA TRP A 15 2.91 4.49 14.73
C TRP A 15 3.50 3.33 13.91
N CYS A 16 4.77 2.98 14.12
CA CYS A 16 5.48 1.97 13.35
C CYS A 16 5.10 0.56 13.82
N ASP A 17 4.65 -0.28 12.87
CA ASP A 17 4.28 -1.68 13.06
C ASP A 17 5.46 -2.66 12.85
N GLU A 18 6.65 -2.13 12.48
CA GLU A 18 7.84 -2.95 12.29
C GLU A 18 8.39 -3.46 13.63
N THR A 19 8.80 -4.72 13.64
CA THR A 19 9.41 -5.38 14.79
C THR A 19 10.90 -5.57 14.58
N GLY A 20 11.68 -5.61 15.68
CA GLY A 20 13.13 -5.76 15.60
C GLY A 20 13.86 -4.58 14.95
N THR A 21 15.10 -4.78 14.54
CA THR A 21 15.93 -3.73 13.89
C THR A 21 15.50 -3.52 12.44
N HIS A 22 15.09 -2.30 12.11
CA HIS A 22 14.69 -1.91 10.75
C HIS A 22 15.25 -0.54 10.36
N ALA A 23 15.47 -0.35 9.06
CA ALA A 23 15.97 0.90 8.48
C ALA A 23 14.84 1.86 8.04
N VAL A 24 13.61 1.37 7.97
CA VAL A 24 12.42 2.12 7.54
C VAL A 24 11.31 1.80 8.53
N HIS A 25 10.71 2.83 9.11
CA HIS A 25 9.48 2.71 9.88
C HIS A 25 8.32 2.52 8.92
N ARG A 26 7.52 1.47 9.11
CA ARG A 26 6.31 1.24 8.32
C ARG A 26 5.09 1.10 9.19
N LYS A 27 3.96 1.57 8.67
CA LYS A 27 2.63 1.26 9.19
C LYS A 27 1.76 0.73 8.09
N TYR A 28 1.23 -0.47 8.31
CA TYR A 28 0.40 -1.14 7.33
C TYR A 28 -1.01 -0.56 7.41
N LEU A 29 -1.52 -0.05 6.30
CA LEU A 29 -2.86 0.54 6.23
C LEU A 29 -3.85 -0.39 5.55
N ALA A 30 -3.47 -0.96 4.41
CA ALA A 30 -4.37 -1.81 3.62
C ALA A 30 -3.59 -2.85 2.82
N SER A 31 -4.28 -3.94 2.47
CA SER A 31 -3.83 -4.92 1.48
C SER A 31 -5.02 -5.29 0.61
N VAL A 32 -4.90 -5.07 -0.70
CA VAL A 32 -5.96 -5.30 -1.67
C VAL A 32 -5.54 -6.44 -2.60
N PRO A 33 -6.26 -7.58 -2.63
CA PRO A 33 -5.98 -8.64 -3.59
C PRO A 33 -6.37 -8.20 -4.99
N GLY A 34 -5.53 -8.51 -5.98
CA GLY A 34 -5.78 -8.14 -7.38
C GLY A 34 -6.92 -8.91 -8.06
N ALA A 35 -7.49 -9.93 -7.40
CA ALA A 35 -8.65 -10.74 -7.82
C ALA A 35 -8.57 -11.40 -9.23
N ILE A 36 -7.44 -11.27 -9.93
CA ILE A 36 -7.12 -11.93 -11.20
C ILE A 36 -5.98 -12.91 -10.95
N ARG A 37 -5.99 -14.06 -11.64
CA ARG A 37 -4.93 -15.07 -11.53
C ARG A 37 -3.56 -14.44 -11.80
N GLY A 38 -2.69 -14.48 -10.80
CA GLY A 38 -1.32 -13.93 -10.90
C GLY A 38 -1.17 -12.45 -10.57
N ALA A 39 -2.27 -11.70 -10.37
CA ALA A 39 -2.20 -10.27 -10.05
C ALA A 39 -1.63 -9.98 -8.65
N GLY A 40 -1.63 -10.98 -7.77
CA GLY A 40 -1.05 -10.84 -6.44
C GLY A 40 -1.85 -9.90 -5.55
N LEU A 41 -1.15 -9.09 -4.75
CA LEU A 41 -1.73 -8.13 -3.81
C LEU A 41 -0.99 -6.78 -3.86
N VAL A 42 -1.75 -5.71 -3.70
CA VAL A 42 -1.24 -4.35 -3.51
C VAL A 42 -1.35 -3.96 -2.05
N GLY A 43 -0.23 -3.69 -1.40
CA GLY A 43 -0.17 -3.17 -0.03
C GLY A 43 0.00 -1.65 -0.02
N VAL A 44 -0.67 -0.97 0.91
CA VAL A 44 -0.55 0.46 1.15
C VAL A 44 -0.02 0.68 2.56
N ASN A 45 1.12 1.36 2.67
CA ASN A 45 1.77 1.65 3.95
C ASN A 45 2.07 3.15 4.09
N LEU A 46 2.17 3.63 5.33
CA LEU A 46 3.01 4.79 5.61
C LEU A 46 4.43 4.32 5.81
N ALA A 47 5.40 5.06 5.27
CA ALA A 47 6.81 4.76 5.41
C ALA A 47 7.61 6.00 5.82
N GLN A 48 8.66 5.80 6.61
CA GLN A 48 9.63 6.84 6.94
C GLN A 48 11.01 6.20 7.12
N ARG A 49 12.01 6.65 6.36
CA ARG A 49 13.40 6.16 6.55
C ARG A 49 13.92 6.60 7.91
N LYS A 50 14.72 5.76 8.56
CA LYS A 50 15.42 6.09 9.81
C LYS A 50 16.66 6.95 9.52
N GLN A 51 16.42 8.17 9.04
CA GLN A 51 17.44 9.16 8.70
C GLN A 51 17.02 10.55 9.20
N PRO A 52 17.97 11.43 9.54
CA PRO A 52 17.65 12.79 9.94
C PRO A 52 16.79 13.49 8.87
N ARG A 53 15.69 14.12 9.29
CA ARG A 53 14.77 14.89 8.44
C ARG A 53 14.06 14.08 7.33
N ALA A 54 14.05 12.74 7.40
CA ALA A 54 13.24 11.96 6.48
C ALA A 54 11.75 12.24 6.71
N SER A 55 11.04 12.66 5.67
CA SER A 55 9.59 12.86 5.71
C SER A 55 8.84 11.54 5.72
N VAL A 56 7.65 11.54 6.32
CA VAL A 56 6.69 10.46 6.12
C VAL A 56 6.22 10.48 4.66
N CYS A 57 6.11 9.30 4.06
CA CYS A 57 5.67 9.07 2.69
C CYS A 57 4.65 7.93 2.66
N VAL A 58 3.97 7.77 1.53
CA VAL A 58 3.13 6.58 1.27
C VAL A 58 3.97 5.60 0.47
N GLU A 59 3.97 4.33 0.89
CA GLU A 59 4.58 3.23 0.15
C GLU A 59 3.48 2.36 -0.45
N LEU A 60 3.51 2.16 -1.77
CA LEU A 60 2.75 1.11 -2.42
C LEU A 60 3.67 -0.08 -2.65
N THR A 61 3.23 -1.26 -2.22
CA THR A 61 3.93 -2.51 -2.45
C THR A 61 3.10 -3.41 -3.36
N VAL A 62 3.74 -4.10 -4.29
CA VAL A 62 3.12 -5.11 -5.13
C VAL A 62 3.83 -6.42 -4.87
N THR A 63 3.09 -7.40 -4.38
CA THR A 63 3.60 -8.75 -4.17
C THR A 63 2.89 -9.70 -5.12
N THR A 64 3.66 -10.47 -5.90
CA THR A 64 3.13 -11.46 -6.83
C THR A 64 3.69 -12.84 -6.50
N PRO A 65 3.05 -13.95 -6.93
CA PRO A 65 3.53 -15.29 -6.63
C PRO A 65 4.89 -15.65 -7.25
N TRP A 66 5.36 -14.90 -8.25
CA TRP A 66 6.50 -15.28 -9.08
C TRP A 66 7.65 -14.27 -9.06
N ALA A 67 7.50 -13.16 -8.36
CA ALA A 67 8.50 -12.11 -8.30
C ALA A 67 8.62 -11.53 -6.89
N SER A 68 9.80 -10.99 -6.60
CA SER A 68 10.06 -10.23 -5.38
C SER A 68 9.08 -9.06 -5.25
N THR A 69 8.70 -8.73 -4.01
CA THR A 69 7.86 -7.56 -3.73
C THR A 69 8.53 -6.29 -4.26
N ALA A 70 7.83 -5.58 -5.15
CA ALA A 70 8.23 -4.27 -5.60
C ALA A 70 7.59 -3.21 -4.70
N GLY A 71 8.36 -2.18 -4.31
CA GLY A 71 7.87 -1.06 -3.51
C GLY A 71 8.10 0.27 -4.21
N HIS A 72 7.14 1.18 -4.15
CA HIS A 72 7.25 2.54 -4.66
C HIS A 72 6.87 3.55 -3.57
N LEU A 73 7.63 4.64 -3.45
CA LEU A 73 7.44 5.66 -2.43
C LEU A 73 6.92 6.96 -3.05
N PHE A 74 5.86 7.50 -2.47
CA PHE A 74 5.25 8.77 -2.83
C PHE A 74 5.46 9.78 -1.71
N ALA A 75 6.03 10.93 -2.03
CA ALA A 75 6.13 12.03 -1.08
C ALA A 75 4.72 12.45 -0.63
N ALA A 76 4.55 12.80 0.65
CA ALA A 76 3.23 13.19 1.17
C ALA A 76 2.56 14.32 0.35
N ALA A 77 3.35 15.22 -0.24
CA ALA A 77 2.87 16.29 -1.10
C ALA A 77 2.25 15.80 -2.43
N SER A 78 2.72 14.68 -2.99
CA SER A 78 2.20 14.13 -4.26
C SER A 78 1.05 13.13 -4.04
N VAL A 79 0.80 12.69 -2.80
CA VAL A 79 -0.23 11.70 -2.49
C VAL A 79 -1.65 12.13 -2.91
N PRO A 80 -2.08 13.40 -2.75
CA PRO A 80 -3.41 13.82 -3.21
C PRO A 80 -3.61 13.64 -4.72
N GLU A 81 -2.59 13.95 -5.53
CA GLU A 81 -2.65 13.78 -6.99
C GLU A 81 -2.72 12.31 -7.39
N ILE A 82 -1.94 11.45 -6.73
CA ILE A 82 -1.99 9.99 -6.95
C ILE A 82 -3.35 9.43 -6.54
N ALA A 83 -3.91 9.89 -5.41
CA ALA A 83 -5.24 9.45 -4.97
C ALA A 83 -6.32 9.86 -5.97
N ALA A 84 -6.28 11.08 -6.51
CA ALA A 84 -7.21 11.53 -7.54
C ALA A 84 -7.08 10.68 -8.82
N ALA A 85 -5.86 10.43 -9.28
CA ALA A 85 -5.61 9.61 -10.46
C ALA A 85 -6.10 8.16 -10.29
N LEU A 86 -5.93 7.57 -9.11
CA LEU A 86 -6.43 6.22 -8.80
C LEU A 86 -7.96 6.17 -8.76
N THR A 87 -8.61 7.18 -8.18
CA THR A 87 -10.08 7.28 -8.17
C THR A 87 -10.63 7.37 -9.59
N GLU A 88 -10.09 8.27 -10.42
CA GLU A 88 -10.52 8.40 -11.81
C GLU A 88 -10.28 7.11 -12.60
N ALA A 89 -9.14 6.45 -12.41
CA ALA A 89 -8.86 5.16 -13.04
C ALA A 89 -9.87 4.08 -12.63
N ALA A 90 -10.26 4.04 -11.35
CA ALA A 90 -11.24 3.08 -10.86
C ALA A 90 -12.65 3.33 -11.43
N GLU A 91 -13.07 4.59 -11.51
CA GLU A 91 -14.34 4.99 -12.13
C GLU A 91 -14.40 4.57 -13.59
N ARG A 92 -13.39 4.96 -14.39
CA ARG A 92 -13.31 4.61 -15.81
C ARG A 92 -13.25 3.09 -16.05
N ALA A 93 -12.50 2.35 -15.22
CA ALA A 93 -12.43 0.89 -15.33
C ALA A 93 -13.80 0.25 -15.11
N THR A 94 -14.55 0.73 -14.12
CA THR A 94 -15.90 0.23 -13.80
C THR A 94 -16.89 0.53 -14.92
N GLU A 95 -16.85 1.74 -15.49
CA GLU A 95 -17.71 2.12 -16.62
C GLU A 95 -17.46 1.24 -17.85
N LEU A 96 -16.18 1.01 -18.19
CA LEU A 96 -15.78 0.18 -19.32
C LEU A 96 -16.18 -1.28 -19.13
N ASP A 97 -16.01 -1.82 -17.92
CA ASP A 97 -16.40 -3.20 -17.60
C ASP A 97 -17.93 -3.37 -17.74
N ALA A 98 -18.71 -2.45 -17.17
CA ALA A 98 -20.16 -2.47 -17.28
C ALA A 98 -20.64 -2.35 -18.74
N ALA A 99 -19.96 -1.56 -19.58
CA ALA A 99 -20.28 -1.44 -21.00
C ALA A 99 -20.02 -2.74 -21.78
N ARG A 100 -18.95 -3.47 -21.45
CA ARG A 100 -18.64 -4.77 -22.06
C ARG A 100 -19.71 -5.81 -21.73
N HIS A 101 -20.23 -5.80 -20.51
CA HIS A 101 -21.29 -6.70 -20.10
C HIS A 101 -22.63 -6.43 -20.80
N ARG A 102 -22.96 -5.17 -21.13
CA ARG A 102 -24.19 -4.82 -21.87
C ARG A 102 -24.15 -5.13 -23.36
N ASN A 103 -22.97 -5.13 -23.98
CA ASN A 103 -22.81 -5.36 -25.42
C ASN A 103 -22.56 -6.84 -25.79
N GLY A 104 -22.46 -7.72 -24.78
CA GLY A 104 -22.28 -9.17 -24.95
C GLY A 104 -23.57 -9.99 -24.81
N GLU A 105 -24.71 -9.33 -24.56
CA GLU A 105 -26.08 -9.85 -24.69
C GLU A 105 -26.66 -9.47 -26.06
#